data_AF-A0A6G3ZX35-F1
#
_entry.id   AF-A0A6G3ZX35-F1
#
_cell.length_a   1.000
_cell.length_b   1.000
_cell.length_c   1.000
_cell.angle_alpha   90.00
_cell.angle_beta   90.00
_cell.angle_gamma   90.00
#
_symmetry.space_group_name_H-M   'P 1'
#
loop_
_entity.id
_entity.type
_entity.pdbx_description
1 polymer ?
#
loop_
_entity_poly.entity_id
_entity_poly.type
_entity_poly.pdbx_seq_one_letter_code
_entity_poly.pdbx_strand_id
1 'polypeptide(L)'
;MEVTELFWQANLDELKQGYVREGHYFTCLLCGKRAESGIIYPEEGVLYEAEKYMHYHIQHTHQSVFHYLIGLDKKLTGLTEHQNSLLKLFFEGKSDGEIQKEMGIGSASTIRNHRFGLKEKERQAKVFLAMMELLKEKDQYAPAFVDIHKTATMVDERYNVTQEEYNKIVKKYFPEGPSGAITTFSQQEKHKLVVLREIAKHFEPERRYKEKEVNEILEVVYHDYVTVRRYLIEYGFLDRKEDGSQYWLLG
;
A
#
# COMPACT_ATOMS: atom_id res chain seq x y z
N MET A 1 -3.12 6.51 12.92
CA MET A 1 -3.06 5.23 12.20
C MET A 1 -2.17 5.44 10.99
N GLU A 2 -1.39 4.43 10.60
CA GLU A 2 -0.69 4.43 9.31
C GLU A 2 -1.71 4.34 8.17
N VAL A 3 -1.36 4.88 6.98
CA VAL A 3 -2.18 4.72 5.77
C VAL A 3 -2.42 3.25 5.42
N THR A 4 -1.48 2.37 5.74
CA THR A 4 -1.61 0.91 5.64
C THR A 4 -2.77 0.39 6.50
N GLU A 5 -2.81 0.72 7.79
CA GLU A 5 -3.87 0.28 8.72
C GLU A 5 -5.24 0.76 8.24
N LEU A 6 -5.35 2.04 7.84
CA LEU A 6 -6.59 2.61 7.31
C LEU A 6 -7.05 1.90 6.03
N PHE A 7 -6.14 1.53 5.13
CA PHE A 7 -6.50 0.84 3.88
C PHE A 7 -7.05 -0.57 4.11
N TRP A 8 -6.51 -1.35 5.05
CA TRP A 8 -6.99 -2.71 5.33
C TRP A 8 -8.22 -2.76 6.25
N GLN A 9 -8.48 -1.68 6.99
CA GLN A 9 -9.67 -1.54 7.84
C GLN A 9 -10.83 -0.84 7.13
N ALA A 10 -10.56 -0.11 6.04
CA ALA A 10 -11.58 0.53 5.21
C ALA A 10 -12.56 -0.49 4.60
N ASN A 11 -13.85 -0.16 4.65
CA ASN A 11 -14.89 -0.99 4.05
C ASN A 11 -14.86 -0.90 2.50
N LEU A 12 -15.63 -1.76 1.83
CA LEU A 12 -15.63 -1.84 0.36
C LEU A 12 -15.98 -0.52 -0.35
N ASP A 13 -16.87 0.32 0.22
CA ASP A 13 -17.23 1.61 -0.36
C ASP A 13 -16.18 2.69 -0.09
N GLU A 14 -15.55 2.68 1.09
CA GLU A 14 -14.38 3.52 1.40
C GLU A 14 -13.18 3.19 0.50
N LEU A 15 -12.90 1.90 0.28
CA LEU A 15 -11.90 1.43 -0.68
C LEU A 15 -12.22 1.88 -2.10
N LYS A 16 -13.50 1.84 -2.53
CA LYS A 16 -13.93 2.26 -3.88
C LYS A 16 -13.83 3.77 -4.11
N GLN A 17 -14.09 4.61 -3.10
CA GLN A 17 -13.91 6.06 -3.21
C GLN A 17 -12.44 6.48 -2.98
N GLY A 18 -11.62 5.63 -2.35
CA GLY A 18 -10.19 5.82 -2.14
C GLY A 18 -9.82 6.69 -0.94
N TYR A 19 -10.79 7.06 -0.11
CA TYR A 19 -10.59 7.85 1.10
C TYR A 19 -11.53 7.41 2.22
N VAL A 20 -11.12 7.65 3.46
CA VAL A 20 -11.94 7.54 4.68
C VAL A 20 -12.20 8.93 5.25
N ARG A 21 -13.29 9.10 6.01
CA ARG A 21 -13.61 10.34 6.71
C ARG A 21 -13.60 10.14 8.22
N GLU A 22 -12.63 10.76 8.89
CA GLU A 22 -12.45 10.72 10.34
C GLU A 22 -12.84 12.08 10.94
N GLY A 23 -14.12 12.22 11.27
CA GLY A 23 -14.71 13.46 11.81
C GLY A 23 -14.65 14.62 10.82
N HIS A 24 -13.68 15.52 11.02
CA HIS A 24 -13.42 16.67 10.14
C HIS A 24 -12.37 16.37 9.05
N TYR A 25 -11.62 15.28 9.16
CA TYR A 25 -10.57 14.95 8.18
C TYR A 25 -11.05 13.96 7.13
N PHE A 26 -10.62 14.19 5.88
CA PHE A 26 -10.61 13.21 4.81
C PHE A 26 -9.18 12.70 4.66
N THR A 27 -8.99 11.38 4.68
CA THR A 27 -7.66 10.74 4.57
C THR A 27 -7.63 9.83 3.34
N CYS A 28 -6.73 10.08 2.40
CA CYS A 28 -6.52 9.25 1.22
C CYS A 28 -5.97 7.88 1.62
N LEU A 29 -6.68 6.80 1.31
CA LEU A 29 -6.25 5.42 1.59
C LEU A 29 -5.07 5.01 0.69
N LEU A 30 -4.84 5.73 -0.40
CA LEU A 30 -3.84 5.40 -1.42
C LEU A 30 -2.44 5.93 -1.07
N CYS A 31 -2.32 7.04 -0.32
CA CYS A 31 -1.01 7.62 0.07
C CYS A 31 -0.96 8.30 1.45
N GLY A 32 -2.09 8.49 2.14
CA GLY A 32 -2.14 9.15 3.44
C GLY A 32 -2.35 10.66 3.40
N LYS A 33 -2.52 11.28 2.22
CA LYS A 33 -2.88 12.71 2.09
C LYS A 33 -4.09 13.04 2.96
N ARG A 34 -4.02 14.12 3.74
CA ARG A 34 -5.13 14.58 4.59
C ARG A 34 -5.65 15.95 4.14
N ALA A 35 -6.97 16.11 4.19
CA ALA A 35 -7.67 17.37 3.96
C ALA A 35 -8.68 17.63 5.09
N GLU A 36 -8.83 18.88 5.52
CA GLU A 36 -9.63 19.25 6.70
C GLU A 36 -10.88 20.05 6.31
N SER A 37 -12.03 19.63 6.84
CA SER A 37 -13.33 20.25 6.59
C SER A 37 -13.33 21.72 7.03
N GLY A 38 -13.73 22.62 6.12
CA GLY A 38 -13.70 24.07 6.36
C GLY A 38 -12.43 24.76 5.88
N ILE A 39 -11.38 24.02 5.53
CA ILE A 39 -10.26 24.55 4.73
C ILE A 39 -10.65 24.48 3.24
N ILE A 40 -10.31 25.56 2.52
CA ILE A 40 -10.43 25.65 1.06
C ILE A 40 -9.04 25.41 0.45
N TYR A 41 -8.98 24.48 -0.50
CA TYR A 41 -7.76 24.03 -1.15
C TYR A 41 -7.66 24.63 -2.56
N PRO A 42 -6.72 25.55 -2.84
CA PRO A 42 -6.51 26.10 -4.17
C PRO A 42 -5.62 25.18 -5.02
N GLU A 43 -6.14 24.68 -6.14
CA GLU A 43 -5.40 23.85 -7.09
C GLU A 43 -5.74 24.30 -8.52
N GLU A 44 -4.73 24.50 -9.38
CA GLU A 44 -4.85 25.00 -10.77
C GLU A 44 -5.72 26.27 -10.95
N GLY A 45 -5.88 27.08 -9.90
CA GLY A 45 -6.72 28.29 -9.89
C GLY A 45 -8.20 28.04 -9.54
N VAL A 46 -8.59 26.79 -9.28
CA VAL A 46 -9.89 26.40 -8.76
C VAL A 46 -9.82 26.25 -7.24
N LEU A 47 -10.90 26.62 -6.55
CA LEU A 47 -11.03 26.49 -5.09
C LEU A 47 -11.89 25.27 -4.76
N TYR A 48 -11.33 24.33 -3.97
CA TYR A 48 -11.98 23.09 -3.60
C TYR A 48 -12.26 22.99 -2.09
N GLU A 49 -13.46 22.56 -1.72
CA GLU A 49 -13.74 22.06 -0.37
C GLU A 49 -13.05 20.70 -0.16
N ALA A 50 -12.69 20.36 1.08
CA ALA A 50 -11.85 19.20 1.43
C ALA A 50 -12.27 17.85 0.79
N GLU A 51 -13.56 17.54 0.71
CA GLU A 51 -14.03 16.29 0.06
C GLU A 51 -13.84 16.32 -1.46
N LYS A 52 -14.08 17.48 -2.09
CA LYS A 52 -13.89 17.64 -3.53
C LYS A 52 -12.41 17.70 -3.89
N TYR A 53 -11.59 18.28 -3.02
CA TYR A 53 -10.13 18.23 -3.08
C TYR A 53 -9.62 16.78 -3.00
N MET A 54 -10.17 15.96 -2.10
CA MET A 54 -9.78 14.55 -1.99
C MET A 54 -10.04 13.76 -3.29
N HIS A 55 -11.21 13.97 -3.92
CA HIS A 55 -11.51 13.43 -5.24
C HIS A 55 -10.53 13.92 -6.32
N TYR A 56 -10.25 15.23 -6.35
CA TYR A 56 -9.28 15.83 -7.27
C TYR A 56 -7.88 15.21 -7.10
N HIS A 57 -7.39 15.13 -5.86
CA HIS A 57 -6.10 14.52 -5.52
C HIS A 57 -6.02 13.06 -5.98
N ILE A 58 -7.04 12.23 -5.73
CA ILE A 58 -7.06 10.84 -6.20
C ILE A 58 -7.00 10.75 -7.73
N GLN A 59 -7.67 11.66 -8.45
CA GLN A 59 -7.61 11.71 -9.92
C GLN A 59 -6.24 12.16 -10.46
N HIS A 60 -5.59 13.16 -9.84
CA HIS A 60 -4.37 13.76 -10.37
C HIS A 60 -3.08 13.13 -9.83
N THR A 61 -3.10 12.56 -8.62
CA THR A 61 -1.95 11.87 -8.00
C THR A 61 -1.98 10.35 -8.22
N HIS A 62 -3.17 9.75 -8.36
CA HIS A 62 -3.32 8.29 -8.47
C HIS A 62 -4.04 7.80 -9.73
N GLN A 63 -4.38 8.69 -10.67
CA GLN A 63 -5.16 8.45 -11.90
C GLN A 63 -6.61 8.02 -11.63
N SER A 64 -6.79 6.89 -10.94
CA SER A 64 -8.02 6.55 -10.20
C SER A 64 -7.73 5.46 -9.17
N VAL A 65 -8.65 5.28 -8.22
CA VAL A 65 -8.64 4.14 -7.27
C VAL A 65 -8.37 2.81 -7.98
N PHE A 66 -9.02 2.57 -9.13
CA PHE A 66 -8.81 1.36 -9.92
C PHE A 66 -7.36 1.22 -10.41
N HIS A 67 -6.74 2.30 -10.92
CA HIS A 67 -5.36 2.29 -11.40
C HIS A 67 -4.35 2.05 -10.28
N TYR A 68 -4.60 2.56 -9.08
CA TYR A 68 -3.80 2.23 -7.89
C TYR A 68 -3.98 0.75 -7.49
N LEU A 69 -5.22 0.29 -7.30
CA LEU A 69 -5.50 -1.09 -6.86
C LEU A 69 -4.95 -2.16 -7.81
N ILE A 70 -4.97 -1.91 -9.12
CA ILE A 70 -4.42 -2.82 -10.14
C ILE A 70 -2.91 -2.69 -10.36
N GLY A 71 -2.27 -1.73 -9.67
CA GLY A 71 -0.82 -1.58 -9.58
C GLY A 71 -0.20 -2.24 -8.34
N LEU A 72 -1.02 -2.70 -7.39
CA LEU A 72 -0.58 -3.45 -6.22
C LEU A 72 -0.03 -4.84 -6.61
N ASP A 73 0.93 -5.36 -5.84
CA ASP A 73 1.56 -6.65 -6.15
C ASP A 73 0.53 -7.80 -6.27
N LYS A 74 0.85 -8.78 -7.12
CA LYS A 74 0.07 -9.99 -7.37
C LYS A 74 -0.24 -10.81 -6.11
N LYS A 75 0.52 -10.66 -5.02
CA LYS A 75 0.23 -11.26 -3.71
C LYS A 75 -0.93 -10.58 -2.98
N LEU A 76 -1.11 -9.28 -3.17
CA LEU A 76 -2.20 -8.50 -2.59
C LEU A 76 -3.47 -8.59 -3.44
N THR A 77 -3.33 -8.50 -4.76
CA THR A 77 -4.47 -8.58 -5.71
C THR A 77 -4.91 -10.02 -6.02
N GLY A 78 -3.99 -10.98 -5.87
CA GLY A 78 -4.18 -12.36 -6.32
C GLY A 78 -4.33 -12.50 -7.84
N LEU A 79 -3.96 -11.48 -8.64
CA LEU A 79 -4.13 -11.43 -10.09
C LEU A 79 -2.81 -11.72 -10.81
N THR A 80 -2.87 -12.30 -12.01
CA THR A 80 -1.70 -12.43 -12.90
C THR A 80 -1.55 -11.18 -13.77
N GLU A 81 -0.36 -10.92 -14.30
CA GLU A 81 -0.11 -9.82 -15.26
C GLU A 81 -1.12 -9.79 -16.42
N HIS A 82 -1.46 -10.97 -16.94
CA HIS A 82 -2.45 -11.11 -18.01
C HIS A 82 -3.87 -10.72 -17.55
N GLN A 83 -4.25 -11.07 -16.31
CA GLN A 83 -5.52 -10.65 -15.70
C GLN A 83 -5.53 -9.14 -15.42
N ASN A 84 -4.43 -8.56 -14.96
CA ASN A 84 -4.28 -7.11 -14.76
C ASN A 84 -4.44 -6.36 -16.10
N SER A 85 -3.78 -6.80 -17.17
CA SER A 85 -3.94 -6.21 -18.50
C SER A 85 -5.37 -6.30 -19.02
N LEU A 86 -6.02 -7.48 -18.91
CA LEU A 86 -7.44 -7.65 -19.26
C LEU A 86 -8.35 -6.67 -18.49
N LEU A 87 -8.15 -6.57 -17.18
CA LEU A 87 -8.97 -5.72 -16.30
C LEU A 87 -8.79 -4.22 -16.59
N LYS A 88 -7.57 -3.75 -16.92
CA LYS A 88 -7.33 -2.36 -17.38
C LYS A 88 -8.17 -2.05 -18.62
N LEU A 89 -8.10 -2.90 -19.64
CA LEU A 89 -8.86 -2.74 -20.88
C LEU A 89 -10.38 -2.86 -20.66
N PHE A 90 -10.83 -3.64 -19.68
CA PHE A 90 -12.24 -3.68 -19.26
C PHE A 90 -12.69 -2.39 -18.57
N PHE A 91 -11.84 -1.76 -17.76
CA PHE A 91 -12.12 -0.48 -17.09
C PHE A 91 -12.12 0.70 -18.06
N GLU A 92 -11.27 0.66 -19.09
CA GLU A 92 -11.28 1.58 -20.24
C GLU A 92 -12.53 1.43 -21.13
N GLY A 93 -13.39 0.45 -20.88
CA GLY A 93 -14.66 0.24 -21.60
C GLY A 93 -14.51 -0.43 -22.97
N LYS A 94 -13.31 -0.93 -23.33
CA LYS A 94 -13.04 -1.53 -24.64
C LYS A 94 -13.88 -2.78 -24.90
N SER A 95 -14.30 -2.95 -26.15
CA SER A 95 -15.06 -4.10 -26.61
C SER A 95 -14.19 -5.34 -26.77
N ASP A 96 -14.79 -6.54 -26.73
CA ASP A 96 -14.05 -7.80 -26.83
C ASP A 96 -13.25 -7.93 -28.14
N GLY A 97 -13.67 -7.25 -29.22
CA GLY A 97 -12.96 -7.22 -30.51
C GLY A 97 -11.79 -6.24 -30.57
N GLU A 98 -11.76 -5.22 -29.71
CA GLU A 98 -10.60 -4.33 -29.53
C GLU A 98 -9.56 -5.00 -28.62
N ILE A 99 -10.02 -5.51 -27.47
CA ILE A 99 -9.18 -6.23 -26.50
C ILE A 99 -8.54 -7.46 -27.13
N GLN A 100 -9.25 -8.19 -27.99
CA GLN A 100 -8.67 -9.28 -28.77
C GLN A 100 -7.41 -8.82 -29.55
N LYS A 101 -7.52 -7.71 -30.28
CA LYS A 101 -6.43 -7.19 -31.13
C LYS A 101 -5.26 -6.69 -30.29
N GLU A 102 -5.57 -5.89 -29.28
CA GLU A 102 -4.59 -5.22 -28.42
C GLU A 102 -3.78 -6.20 -27.58
N MET A 103 -4.39 -7.31 -27.13
CA MET A 103 -3.70 -8.38 -26.41
C MET A 103 -3.15 -9.51 -27.30
N GLY A 104 -3.30 -9.42 -28.63
CA GLY A 104 -2.86 -10.47 -29.57
C GLY A 104 -3.58 -11.82 -29.39
N ILE A 105 -4.79 -11.82 -28.83
CA ILE A 105 -5.52 -13.03 -28.46
C ILE A 105 -6.24 -13.63 -29.68
N GLY A 106 -6.24 -14.96 -29.82
CA GLY A 106 -6.76 -15.65 -31.01
C GLY A 106 -8.26 -15.50 -31.27
N SER A 107 -9.09 -15.15 -30.28
CA SER A 107 -10.52 -14.89 -30.49
C SER A 107 -11.15 -13.97 -29.44
N ALA A 108 -12.14 -13.18 -29.85
CA ALA A 108 -13.03 -12.44 -28.93
C ALA A 108 -13.80 -13.37 -27.97
N SER A 109 -14.01 -14.64 -28.33
CA SER A 109 -14.64 -15.60 -27.42
C SER A 109 -13.75 -15.97 -26.24
N THR A 110 -12.43 -15.91 -26.41
CA THR A 110 -11.46 -16.05 -25.32
C THR A 110 -11.61 -14.90 -24.31
N ILE A 111 -11.83 -13.66 -24.78
CA ILE A 111 -12.08 -12.50 -23.92
C ILE A 111 -13.35 -12.68 -23.08
N ARG A 112 -14.44 -13.18 -23.68
CA ARG A 112 -15.69 -13.51 -22.96
C ARG A 112 -15.45 -14.56 -21.87
N ASN A 113 -14.65 -15.59 -22.14
CA ASN A 113 -14.29 -16.60 -21.15
C ASN A 113 -13.47 -16.00 -19.99
N HIS A 114 -12.54 -15.07 -20.27
CA HIS A 114 -11.83 -14.33 -19.21
C HIS A 114 -12.78 -13.45 -18.38
N ARG A 115 -13.70 -12.71 -19.00
CA ARG A 115 -14.74 -11.94 -18.27
C ARG A 115 -15.58 -12.84 -17.38
N PHE A 116 -15.98 -14.02 -17.87
CA PHE A 116 -16.74 -15.01 -17.08
C PHE A 116 -15.97 -15.49 -15.86
N GLY A 117 -14.72 -15.95 -16.04
CA GLY A 117 -13.88 -16.45 -14.94
C GLY A 117 -13.54 -15.38 -13.91
N LEU A 118 -13.35 -14.12 -14.34
CA LEU A 118 -13.16 -13.00 -13.41
C LEU A 118 -14.44 -12.66 -12.64
N LYS A 119 -15.62 -12.69 -13.28
CA LYS A 119 -16.93 -12.55 -12.60
C LYS A 119 -17.27 -13.72 -11.68
N GLU A 120 -16.72 -14.90 -11.95
CA GLU A 120 -16.78 -16.04 -11.02
C GLU A 120 -15.87 -15.82 -9.80
N LYS A 121 -14.61 -15.41 -10.01
CA LYS A 121 -13.67 -15.06 -8.94
C LYS A 121 -14.21 -13.94 -8.04
N GLU A 122 -14.88 -12.93 -8.60
CA GLU A 122 -15.57 -11.87 -7.86
C GLU A 122 -16.66 -12.42 -6.92
N ARG A 123 -17.50 -13.36 -7.41
CA ARG A 123 -18.52 -14.02 -6.58
C ARG A 123 -17.90 -14.89 -5.48
N GLN A 124 -16.85 -15.64 -5.82
CA GLN A 124 -16.09 -16.47 -4.86
C GLN A 124 -15.45 -15.60 -3.77
N ALA A 125 -14.79 -14.50 -4.14
CA ALA A 125 -14.17 -13.55 -3.21
C ALA A 125 -15.20 -12.90 -2.28
N LYS A 126 -16.38 -12.51 -2.79
CA LYS A 126 -17.46 -11.95 -1.96
C LYS A 126 -17.98 -12.96 -0.92
N VAL A 127 -18.19 -14.21 -1.31
CA VAL A 127 -18.63 -15.27 -0.37
C VAL A 127 -17.53 -15.61 0.62
N PHE A 128 -16.28 -15.67 0.19
CA PHE A 128 -15.12 -15.92 1.06
C PHE A 128 -14.94 -14.80 2.11
N LEU A 129 -15.00 -13.53 1.70
CA LEU A 129 -14.89 -12.39 2.61
C LEU A 129 -15.96 -12.46 3.72
N ALA A 130 -17.23 -12.70 3.35
CA ALA A 130 -18.32 -12.84 4.32
C ALA A 130 -18.10 -14.01 5.30
N MET A 131 -17.54 -15.14 4.85
CA MET A 131 -17.16 -16.23 5.75
C MET A 131 -16.02 -15.83 6.71
N MET A 132 -15.03 -15.08 6.23
CA MET A 132 -13.92 -14.60 7.07
C MET A 132 -14.36 -13.55 8.10
N GLU A 133 -15.32 -12.70 7.77
CA GLU A 133 -15.94 -11.74 8.69
C GLU A 133 -16.73 -12.47 9.79
N LEU A 134 -17.59 -13.42 9.42
CA LEU A 134 -18.35 -14.24 10.38
C LEU A 134 -17.47 -15.10 11.29
N LEU A 135 -16.26 -15.48 10.83
CA LEU A 135 -15.26 -16.14 11.69
C LEU A 135 -14.64 -15.16 12.70
N LYS A 136 -14.27 -13.95 12.26
CA LYS A 136 -13.74 -12.89 13.16
C LYS A 136 -14.72 -12.51 14.28
N GLU A 137 -16.04 -12.57 14.02
CA GLU A 137 -17.07 -12.35 15.06
C GLU A 137 -17.10 -13.41 16.18
N LYS A 138 -16.49 -14.58 15.96
CA LYS A 138 -16.52 -15.73 16.90
C LYS A 138 -15.16 -16.08 17.47
N ASP A 139 -14.09 -15.83 16.72
CA ASP A 139 -12.74 -16.24 17.13
C ASP A 139 -12.10 -15.24 18.10
N GLN A 140 -12.31 -15.48 19.40
CA GLN A 140 -11.70 -14.75 20.50
C GLN A 140 -10.21 -15.08 20.72
N TYR A 141 -9.66 -16.03 19.96
CA TYR A 141 -8.29 -16.55 20.12
C TYR A 141 -7.42 -16.37 18.86
N ALA A 142 -7.99 -15.88 17.76
CA ALA A 142 -7.25 -15.47 16.57
C ALA A 142 -6.18 -14.43 16.96
N PRO A 143 -4.89 -14.71 16.75
CA PRO A 143 -3.85 -13.73 17.05
C PRO A 143 -3.96 -12.57 16.05
N ALA A 144 -3.96 -11.34 16.57
CA ALA A 144 -3.90 -10.15 15.71
C ALA A 144 -2.57 -10.15 14.94
N PHE A 145 -2.64 -10.24 13.62
CA PHE A 145 -1.49 -10.11 12.72
C PHE A 145 -1.24 -8.65 12.35
N VAL A 146 0.00 -8.31 12.04
CA VAL A 146 0.40 -6.98 11.58
C VAL A 146 0.09 -6.83 10.10
N ASP A 147 -0.66 -5.79 9.75
CA ASP A 147 -1.07 -5.50 8.37
C ASP A 147 0.13 -5.37 7.41
N ILE A 148 0.02 -5.96 6.21
CA ILE A 148 1.04 -5.91 5.15
C ILE A 148 1.02 -4.51 4.51
N HIS A 149 2.15 -3.80 4.45
CA HIS A 149 2.14 -2.50 3.75
C HIS A 149 1.90 -2.70 2.24
N LYS A 150 1.09 -1.81 1.65
CA LYS A 150 0.57 -1.95 0.27
C LYS A 150 1.66 -2.08 -0.80
N THR A 151 2.84 -1.58 -0.47
CA THR A 151 4.02 -1.48 -1.33
C THR A 151 5.02 -2.63 -1.13
N ALA A 152 4.63 -3.66 -0.36
CA ALA A 152 5.43 -4.84 -0.06
C ALA A 152 5.80 -5.65 -1.31
N THR A 153 7.09 -5.68 -1.64
CA THR A 153 7.67 -6.39 -2.80
C THR A 153 7.75 -7.91 -2.63
N MET A 154 7.76 -8.39 -1.39
CA MET A 154 8.08 -9.78 -1.02
C MET A 154 7.10 -10.34 0.02
N VAL A 155 5.81 -10.38 -0.30
CA VAL A 155 4.78 -10.92 0.61
C VAL A 155 4.91 -12.45 0.73
N ASP A 156 5.70 -12.89 1.71
CA ASP A 156 5.95 -14.27 2.10
C ASP A 156 5.89 -14.44 3.64
N GLU A 157 6.43 -15.54 4.18
CA GLU A 157 6.45 -15.86 5.61
C GLU A 157 7.04 -14.73 6.51
N ARG A 158 7.86 -13.82 5.94
CA ARG A 158 8.34 -12.61 6.64
C ARG A 158 7.22 -11.78 7.26
N TYR A 159 6.05 -11.75 6.60
CA TYR A 159 4.88 -10.97 7.02
C TYR A 159 3.96 -11.72 7.99
N ASN A 160 4.26 -12.99 8.29
CA ASN A 160 3.55 -13.77 9.31
C ASN A 160 3.98 -13.32 10.72
N VAL A 161 3.62 -12.08 11.10
CA VAL A 161 4.00 -11.42 12.35
C VAL A 161 2.75 -11.11 13.16
N THR A 162 2.64 -11.69 14.35
CA THR A 162 1.62 -11.30 15.32
C THR A 162 1.98 -9.96 15.99
N GLN A 163 1.00 -9.18 16.45
CA GLN A 163 1.24 -7.92 17.17
C GLN A 163 2.05 -8.16 18.45
N GLU A 164 1.92 -9.33 19.07
CA GLU A 164 2.79 -9.75 20.18
C GLU A 164 4.25 -9.94 19.76
N GLU A 165 4.52 -10.65 18.65
CA GLU A 165 5.88 -10.78 18.11
C GLU A 165 6.44 -9.41 17.73
N TYR A 166 5.65 -8.57 17.06
CA TYR A 166 6.03 -7.20 16.69
C TYR A 166 6.52 -6.42 17.92
N ASN A 167 5.70 -6.35 18.97
CA ASN A 167 6.03 -5.63 20.20
C ASN A 167 7.27 -6.21 20.90
N LYS A 168 7.45 -7.54 20.89
CA LYS A 168 8.63 -8.23 21.44
C LYS A 168 9.90 -7.94 20.61
N ILE A 169 9.79 -7.85 19.28
CA ILE A 169 10.89 -7.54 18.36
C ILE A 169 11.29 -6.07 18.48
N VAL A 170 10.34 -5.13 18.44
CA VAL A 170 10.62 -3.69 18.60
C VAL A 170 11.35 -3.45 19.93
N LYS A 171 10.83 -3.95 21.06
CA LYS A 171 11.46 -3.83 22.38
C LYS A 171 12.85 -4.48 22.48
N LYS A 172 13.16 -5.48 21.64
CA LYS A 172 14.47 -6.13 21.59
C LYS A 172 15.51 -5.29 20.86
N TYR A 173 15.16 -4.65 19.74
CA TYR A 173 16.11 -3.93 18.90
C TYR A 173 16.21 -2.44 19.22
N PHE A 174 15.11 -1.82 19.69
CA PHE A 174 14.99 -0.42 20.08
C PHE A 174 14.84 -0.28 21.62
N PRO A 175 15.93 -0.35 22.41
CA PRO A 175 15.86 -0.31 23.87
C PRO A 175 15.38 1.04 24.42
N GLU A 176 15.64 2.12 23.69
CA GLU A 176 15.23 3.50 24.03
C GLU A 176 13.86 3.88 23.42
N GLY A 177 13.19 2.93 22.78
CA GLY A 177 11.91 3.12 22.07
C GLY A 177 12.09 3.39 20.55
N PRO A 178 11.00 3.36 19.76
CA PRO A 178 11.05 3.35 18.29
C PRO A 178 11.78 4.53 17.62
N SER A 179 11.94 5.65 18.31
CA SER A 179 12.65 6.83 17.84
C SER A 179 14.15 6.84 18.20
N GLY A 180 14.62 5.87 18.98
CA GLY A 180 16.04 5.73 19.36
C GLY A 180 16.84 4.85 18.40
N ALA A 181 18.15 4.76 18.64
CA ALA A 181 19.07 3.94 17.85
C ALA A 181 18.85 2.43 18.07
N ILE A 182 19.12 1.62 17.04
CA ILE A 182 19.07 0.15 17.17
C ILE A 182 20.41 -0.42 17.63
N THR A 183 20.36 -1.41 18.52
CA THR A 183 21.57 -2.07 19.03
C THR A 183 22.27 -2.95 18.00
N THR A 184 21.50 -3.61 17.14
CA THR A 184 21.97 -4.54 16.10
C THR A 184 20.97 -4.61 14.96
N PHE A 185 21.43 -4.78 13.72
CA PHE A 185 20.54 -5.06 12.58
C PHE A 185 20.39 -6.57 12.36
N SER A 186 19.14 -7.07 12.34
CA SER A 186 18.85 -8.50 12.32
C SER A 186 19.02 -9.15 10.94
N GLN A 187 19.67 -10.31 10.90
CA GLN A 187 19.71 -11.19 9.72
C GLN A 187 18.48 -12.11 9.61
N GLN A 188 17.63 -12.19 10.64
CA GLN A 188 16.36 -12.91 10.58
C GLN A 188 15.33 -12.05 9.84
N GLU A 189 14.91 -12.48 8.65
CA GLU A 189 14.06 -11.70 7.74
C GLU A 189 12.76 -11.19 8.37
N LYS A 190 12.09 -11.99 9.22
CA LYS A 190 10.90 -11.55 9.99
C LYS A 190 11.21 -10.35 10.90
N HIS A 191 12.32 -10.40 11.63
CA HIS A 191 12.75 -9.29 12.49
C HIS A 191 13.21 -8.08 11.67
N LYS A 192 13.84 -8.33 10.52
CA LYS A 192 14.30 -7.30 9.59
C LYS A 192 13.10 -6.46 9.09
N LEU A 193 12.00 -7.10 8.68
CA LEU A 193 10.75 -6.43 8.31
C LEU A 193 10.23 -5.50 9.41
N VAL A 194 10.16 -5.99 10.66
CA VAL A 194 9.66 -5.20 11.80
C VAL A 194 10.55 -4.01 12.10
N VAL A 195 11.88 -4.21 12.11
CA VAL A 195 12.84 -3.11 12.33
C VAL A 195 12.74 -2.08 11.20
N LEU A 196 12.69 -2.51 9.94
CA LEU A 196 12.55 -1.60 8.79
C LEU A 196 11.25 -0.79 8.85
N ARG A 197 10.13 -1.36 9.32
CA ARG A 197 8.88 -0.59 9.49
C ARG A 197 9.01 0.51 10.54
N GLU A 198 9.64 0.24 11.67
CA GLU A 198 9.90 1.28 12.69
C GLU A 198 10.84 2.37 12.16
N ILE A 199 11.86 2.01 11.37
CA ILE A 199 12.79 2.98 10.73
C ILE A 199 12.07 3.82 9.66
N ALA A 200 11.14 3.24 8.90
CA ALA A 200 10.38 3.97 7.88
C ALA A 200 9.58 5.15 8.46
N LYS A 201 9.16 5.08 9.72
CA LYS A 201 8.43 6.16 10.44
C LYS A 201 9.27 7.42 10.69
N HIS A 202 10.59 7.36 10.49
CA HIS A 202 11.48 8.53 10.57
C HIS A 202 11.45 9.38 9.29
N PHE A 203 10.74 8.94 8.24
CA PHE A 203 10.53 9.69 7.01
C PHE A 203 9.13 10.29 6.95
N GLU A 204 9.05 11.57 6.58
CA GLU A 204 7.82 12.31 6.35
C GLU A 204 7.18 11.84 5.04
N PRO A 205 5.88 11.52 5.01
CA PRO A 205 5.15 11.25 3.77
C PRO A 205 5.24 12.40 2.76
N GLU A 206 5.12 12.09 1.48
CA GLU A 206 5.13 13.02 0.33
C GLU A 206 6.45 13.80 0.10
N ARG A 207 7.34 13.92 1.09
CA ARG A 207 8.65 14.57 0.96
C ARG A 207 9.57 13.77 0.03
N ARG A 208 10.32 14.50 -0.79
CA ARG A 208 11.46 13.98 -1.57
C ARG A 208 12.76 14.36 -0.87
N TYR A 209 13.59 13.37 -0.57
CA TYR A 209 14.87 13.50 0.11
C TYR A 209 16.01 13.32 -0.87
N LYS A 210 17.11 14.06 -0.72
CA LYS A 210 18.40 13.74 -1.36
C LYS A 210 19.09 12.60 -0.61
N GLU A 211 20.00 11.89 -1.28
CA GLU A 211 20.77 10.79 -0.67
C GLU A 211 21.41 11.18 0.68
N LYS A 212 21.94 12.41 0.79
CA LYS A 212 22.56 12.93 2.03
C LYS A 212 21.56 13.06 3.19
N GLU A 213 20.34 13.54 2.92
CA GLU A 213 19.31 13.68 3.96
C GLU A 213 18.86 12.30 4.47
N VAL A 214 18.76 11.31 3.56
CA VAL A 214 18.45 9.91 3.93
C VAL A 214 19.56 9.32 4.81
N ASN A 215 20.82 9.60 4.49
CA ASN A 215 21.94 9.14 5.31
C ASN A 215 21.94 9.80 6.69
N GLU A 216 21.71 11.11 6.77
CA GLU A 216 21.64 11.86 8.04
C GLU A 216 20.52 11.35 8.96
N ILE A 217 19.36 10.99 8.41
CA ILE A 217 18.26 10.36 9.17
C ILE A 217 18.67 8.97 9.67
N LEU A 218 19.28 8.14 8.82
CA LEU A 218 19.57 6.75 9.13
C LEU A 218 20.83 6.55 9.99
N GLU A 219 21.81 7.45 9.93
CA GLU A 219 23.04 7.41 10.72
C GLU A 219 22.77 7.59 12.23
N VAL A 220 21.73 8.37 12.57
CA VAL A 220 21.21 8.49 13.95
C VAL A 220 20.64 7.16 14.47
N VAL A 221 20.10 6.33 13.57
CA VAL A 221 19.47 5.05 13.93
C VAL A 221 20.45 3.88 13.92
N TYR A 222 21.35 3.82 12.93
CA TYR A 222 22.35 2.75 12.80
C TYR A 222 23.58 3.17 11.97
N HIS A 223 24.77 2.78 12.43
CA HIS A 223 26.05 3.13 11.82
C HIS A 223 26.20 2.63 10.36
N ASP A 224 25.69 1.45 10.03
CA ASP A 224 25.58 0.98 8.64
C ASP A 224 24.26 1.42 8.01
N TYR A 225 24.11 2.74 7.87
CA TYR A 225 22.97 3.36 7.22
C TYR A 225 22.84 2.93 5.75
N VAL A 226 23.94 2.53 5.09
CA VAL A 226 23.94 2.08 3.69
C VAL A 226 23.18 0.76 3.54
N THR A 227 23.42 -0.21 4.42
CA THR A 227 22.68 -1.48 4.44
C THR A 227 21.22 -1.26 4.81
N VAL A 228 20.92 -0.41 5.80
CA VAL A 228 19.53 -0.08 6.18
C VAL A 228 18.78 0.57 5.00
N ARG A 229 19.39 1.56 4.35
CA ARG A 229 18.84 2.25 3.17
C ARG A 229 18.58 1.30 2.01
N ARG A 230 19.49 0.34 1.77
CA ARG A 230 19.30 -0.69 0.73
C ARG A 230 18.10 -1.58 1.05
N TYR A 231 17.99 -2.06 2.28
CA TYR A 231 16.87 -2.90 2.69
C TYR A 231 15.52 -2.18 2.75
N LEU A 232 15.49 -0.89 3.11
CA LEU A 232 14.27 -0.07 3.02
C LEU A 232 13.72 -0.02 1.60
N ILE A 233 14.58 -0.05 0.57
CA ILE A 233 14.17 -0.12 -0.84
C ILE A 233 13.81 -1.56 -1.24
N GLU A 234 14.66 -2.54 -0.94
CA GLU A 234 14.40 -3.96 -1.28
C GLU A 234 13.04 -4.45 -0.77
N TYR A 235 12.63 -4.02 0.43
CA TYR A 235 11.36 -4.39 1.06
C TYR A 235 10.16 -3.53 0.60
N GLY A 236 10.38 -2.38 -0.03
CA GLY A 236 9.32 -1.48 -0.51
C GLY A 236 8.81 -0.45 0.50
N PHE A 237 9.65 -0.02 1.46
CA PHE A 237 9.35 1.13 2.35
C PHE A 237 9.79 2.46 1.74
N LEU A 238 10.95 2.49 1.08
CA LEU A 238 11.44 3.62 0.30
C LEU A 238 11.52 3.25 -1.18
N ASP A 239 11.47 4.26 -2.04
CA ASP A 239 11.86 4.16 -3.44
C ASP A 239 12.79 5.33 -3.81
N ARG A 240 13.49 5.21 -4.94
CA ARG A 240 14.48 6.19 -5.40
C ARG A 240 14.52 6.29 -6.92
N LYS A 241 15.03 7.41 -7.42
CA LYS A 241 15.51 7.47 -8.81
C LYS A 241 16.71 6.55 -9.01
N GLU A 242 16.84 6.03 -10.23
CA GLU A 242 17.98 5.19 -10.64
C GLU A 242 19.33 5.87 -10.38
N ASP A 243 19.40 7.18 -10.65
CA ASP A 243 20.56 8.06 -10.44
C ASP A 243 20.87 8.37 -8.96
N GLY A 244 20.03 7.94 -8.00
CA GLY A 244 20.19 8.23 -6.58
C GLY A 244 19.92 9.68 -6.16
N SER A 245 19.53 10.57 -7.09
CA SER A 245 19.35 12.00 -6.80
C SER A 245 18.21 12.29 -5.83
N GLN A 246 17.19 11.43 -5.79
CA GLN A 246 16.02 11.57 -4.93
C GLN A 246 15.52 10.21 -4.42
N TYR A 247 15.06 10.22 -3.16
CA TYR A 247 14.44 9.13 -2.41
C TYR A 247 13.10 9.61 -1.83
N TRP A 248 12.17 8.69 -1.55
CA TRP A 248 10.87 9.01 -0.92
C TRP A 248 10.27 7.80 -0.21
N LEU A 249 9.39 8.08 0.77
CA LEU A 249 8.55 7.07 1.40
C LEU A 249 7.51 6.55 0.39
N LEU A 250 7.35 5.24 0.33
CA LEU A 250 6.30 4.57 -0.44
C LEU A 250 5.00 4.50 0.38
N GLY A 251 3.86 4.78 -0.27
CA GLY A 251 2.58 5.15 0.37
C GLY A 251 1.47 4.12 0.30
#